data_AF-A0AAV0LZB2-F1
#
_entry.id   AF-A0AAV0LZB2-F1
#
_cell.length_a   1.000
_cell.length_b   1.000
_cell.length_c   1.000
_cell.angle_alpha   90.00
_cell.angle_beta   90.00
_cell.angle_gamma   90.00
#
_symmetry.space_group_name_H-M   'P 1'
#
loop_
_entity.id
_entity.type
_entity.pdbx_description
1 polymer ?
#
loop_
_entity_poly.entity_id
_entity_poly.type
_entity_poly.pdbx_seq_one_letter_code
_entity_poly.pdbx_strand_id
1 'polypeptide(L)'
;MDDDDDGPKVRECVKFVIEQHNAENRGVSELRLDEIEKANYALVNGINYYITFRATDTLSSSDPPEGSTKVYQAEVYRRRNGVKQITLFRVKGRTEAIREVEDRPRTCM
;
A
#
# COMPACT_ATOMS: atom_id res chain seq x y z
N MET A 1 13.09 -9.73 29.10
CA MET A 1 13.77 -9.42 27.82
C MET A 1 12.75 -9.81 26.79
N ASP A 2 11.84 -8.92 26.46
CA ASP A 2 10.64 -9.24 25.71
C ASP A 2 10.24 -7.99 24.90
N ASP A 3 9.58 -8.21 23.76
CA ASP A 3 9.16 -7.26 22.73
C ASP A 3 10.12 -7.02 21.55
N ASP A 4 10.65 -8.13 21.02
CA ASP A 4 10.87 -8.31 19.58
C ASP A 4 9.49 -8.48 18.88
N ASP A 5 8.65 -7.45 18.97
CA ASP A 5 7.36 -7.38 18.28
C ASP A 5 7.40 -6.16 17.34
N ASP A 6 8.14 -6.31 16.25
CA ASP A 6 8.17 -5.35 15.14
C ASP A 6 6.92 -5.50 14.24
N GLY A 7 6.31 -6.69 14.25
CA GLY A 7 5.08 -7.05 13.51
C GLY A 7 3.82 -6.21 13.79
N PRO A 8 3.42 -5.91 15.06
CA PRO A 8 2.23 -5.10 15.35
C PRO A 8 2.41 -3.64 14.93
N LYS A 9 3.65 -3.11 14.96
CA LYS A 9 3.95 -1.70 14.69
C LYS A 9 3.76 -1.38 13.20
N VAL A 10 4.15 -2.31 12.32
CA VAL A 10 3.95 -2.18 10.88
C VAL A 10 2.46 -2.15 10.53
N ARG A 11 1.67 -3.12 11.03
CA ARG A 11 0.22 -3.17 10.76
C ARG A 11 -0.49 -1.92 11.25
N GLU A 12 -0.12 -1.42 12.42
CA GLU A 12 -0.65 -0.18 12.97
C GLU A 12 -0.31 1.03 12.08
N CYS A 13 0.92 1.11 11.57
CA CYS A 13 1.33 2.16 10.63
C CYS A 13 0.55 2.09 9.31
N VAL A 14 0.34 0.90 8.73
CA VAL A 14 -0.46 0.75 7.50
C VAL A 14 -1.90 1.18 7.72
N LYS A 15 -2.50 0.75 8.84
CA LYS A 15 -3.87 1.12 9.17
C LYS A 15 -4.00 2.64 9.32
N PHE A 16 -3.06 3.28 10.02
CA PHE A 16 -3.01 4.73 10.16
C PHE A 16 -2.92 5.45 8.82
N VAL A 17 -2.09 4.96 7.89
CA VAL A 17 -1.96 5.54 6.55
C VAL A 17 -3.27 5.44 5.76
N ILE A 18 -3.94 4.29 5.82
CA ILE A 18 -5.21 4.07 5.12
C ILE A 18 -6.33 4.91 5.74
N GLU A 19 -6.44 4.93 7.06
CA GLU A 19 -7.44 5.74 7.78
C GLU A 19 -7.26 7.23 7.46
N GLN A 20 -6.02 7.72 7.45
CA GLN A 20 -5.70 9.09 7.08
C GLN A 20 -6.10 9.38 5.62
N HIS A 21 -5.73 8.50 4.68
CA HIS A 21 -6.10 8.65 3.27
C HIS A 21 -7.62 8.65 3.06
N ASN A 22 -8.33 7.72 3.68
CA ASN A 22 -9.79 7.60 3.57
C ASN A 22 -10.50 8.77 4.24
N ALA A 23 -9.94 9.34 5.32
CA ALA A 23 -10.45 10.56 5.94
C ALA A 23 -10.28 11.77 5.01
N GLU A 24 -9.14 11.90 4.33
CA GLU A 24 -8.86 12.98 3.37
C GLU A 24 -9.68 12.84 2.07
N ASN A 25 -9.95 11.61 1.62
CA ASN A 25 -10.67 11.31 0.37
C ASN A 25 -12.09 10.78 0.62
N ARG A 26 -12.69 11.15 1.76
CA ARG A 26 -13.98 10.62 2.20
C ARG A 26 -15.05 10.86 1.13
N GLY A 27 -15.62 9.76 0.62
CA GLY A 27 -16.66 9.79 -0.42
C GLY A 27 -16.15 9.89 -1.86
N VAL A 28 -14.82 9.90 -2.07
CA VAL A 28 -14.17 9.90 -3.38
C VAL A 28 -13.36 8.62 -3.61
N SER A 29 -12.69 8.13 -2.57
CA SER A 29 -11.85 6.93 -2.62
C SER A 29 -11.79 6.29 -1.25
N GLU A 30 -11.90 4.97 -1.20
CA GLU A 30 -11.80 4.19 0.03
C GLU A 30 -10.83 3.05 -0.21
N LEU A 31 -9.67 3.12 0.44
CA LEU A 31 -8.67 2.08 0.38
C LEU A 31 -8.96 1.03 1.45
N ARG A 32 -8.98 -0.23 1.03
CA ARG A 32 -9.02 -1.39 1.91
C ARG A 32 -7.69 -2.13 1.83
N LEU A 33 -7.02 -2.30 2.97
CA LEU A 33 -5.81 -3.12 3.04
C LEU A 33 -6.13 -4.55 2.61
N ASP A 34 -5.34 -5.07 1.67
CA ASP A 34 -5.42 -6.45 1.21
C ASP A 34 -4.29 -7.27 1.84
N GLU A 35 -3.04 -6.88 1.55
CA GLU A 35 -1.84 -7.58 1.98
C GLU A 35 -0.68 -6.60 2.20
N ILE A 36 0.23 -6.90 3.13
CA ILE A 36 1.50 -6.17 3.28
C ILE A 36 2.58 -6.97 2.56
N GLU A 37 3.04 -6.51 1.40
CA GLU A 37 4.08 -7.21 0.62
C GLU A 37 5.46 -7.10 1.27
N LYS A 38 5.79 -5.91 1.78
CA LYS A 38 7.11 -5.66 2.35
C LYS A 38 7.03 -4.59 3.41
N ALA A 39 7.65 -4.85 4.55
CA ALA A 39 7.86 -3.84 5.57
C ALA A 39 9.33 -3.83 5.95
N ASN A 40 9.91 -2.64 6.02
CA ASN A 40 11.25 -2.43 6.56
C ASN A 40 11.20 -1.25 7.50
N TYR A 41 12.17 -1.18 8.41
CA TYR A 41 12.37 -0.03 9.25
C TYR A 41 13.84 0.40 9.20
N ALA A 42 14.06 1.69 9.40
CA ALA A 42 15.39 2.26 9.59
C ALA A 42 15.43 3.00 10.91
N LEU A 43 16.40 2.64 11.76
CA LEU A 43 16.72 3.37 12.97
C LEU A 43 17.53 4.61 12.59
N VAL A 44 16.92 5.78 12.76
CA VAL A 44 17.53 7.09 12.51
C VAL A 44 17.43 7.92 13.79
N ASN A 45 17.21 9.24 13.72
CA ASN A 45 16.84 10.06 14.88
C ASN A 45 15.38 9.82 15.35
N GLY A 46 14.97 8.55 15.35
CA GLY A 46 13.60 8.05 15.33
C GLY A 46 13.57 6.67 14.66
N ILE A 47 12.39 6.22 14.24
CA ILE A 47 12.21 5.00 13.46
C ILE A 47 11.45 5.38 12.20
N ASN A 48 12.07 5.20 11.03
CA ASN A 48 11.35 5.36 9.77
C ASN A 48 10.88 4.01 9.26
N TYR A 49 9.58 3.86 9.03
CA TYR A 49 8.97 2.64 8.52
C TYR A 49 8.71 2.80 7.03
N TYR A 50 9.28 1.91 6.23
CA TYR A 50 9.09 1.81 4.78
C TYR A 50 8.20 0.62 4.48
N ILE A 51 6.95 0.89 4.12
CA ILE A 51 5.92 -0.14 3.98
C ILE A 51 5.40 -0.14 2.55
N THR A 52 5.43 -1.31 1.93
CA THR A 52 4.81 -1.61 0.64
C THR A 52 3.65 -2.55 0.90
N PHE A 53 2.44 -2.10 0.58
CA PHE A 53 1.23 -2.88 0.81
C PHE A 53 0.28 -2.79 -0.38
N ARG A 54 -0.49 -3.85 -0.60
CA ARG A 54 -1.57 -3.90 -1.57
C ARG A 54 -2.84 -3.40 -0.91
N ALA A 55 -3.51 -2.47 -1.57
CA ALA A 55 -4.83 -2.04 -1.16
C ALA A 55 -5.74 -1.99 -2.37
N THR A 56 -7.01 -2.30 -2.12
CA THR A 56 -8.07 -2.25 -3.13
C THR A 56 -8.87 -1.00 -2.89
N ASP A 57 -9.04 -0.18 -3.93
CA ASP A 57 -9.94 0.96 -3.88
C ASP A 57 -11.37 0.48 -4.11
N THR A 58 -12.24 0.65 -3.11
CA THR A 58 -13.62 0.17 -3.10
C THR A 58 -14.63 1.21 -3.55
N LEU A 59 -14.22 2.47 -3.74
CA LEU A 59 -15.13 3.61 -3.93
C LEU A 59 -14.82 4.46 -5.16
N SER A 60 -13.70 4.20 -5.83
CA SER A 60 -13.28 4.95 -7.02
C SER A 60 -14.40 4.90 -8.06
N SER A 61 -15.01 6.06 -8.30
CA SER A 61 -16.02 6.25 -9.36
C SER A 61 -15.38 6.29 -10.76
N SER A 62 -14.27 5.57 -10.97
CA SER A 62 -13.62 5.48 -12.27
C SER A 62 -14.20 4.29 -13.04
N ASP A 63 -14.81 4.56 -14.18
CA ASP A 63 -15.05 3.58 -15.25
C ASP A 63 -13.70 3.15 -15.87
N PRO A 64 -13.34 1.86 -15.94
CA PRO A 64 -14.16 0.69 -15.61
C PRO A 64 -14.18 0.33 -14.10
N PRO A 65 -15.32 -0.21 -13.63
CA PRO A 65 -15.60 -0.54 -12.24
C PRO A 65 -14.98 -1.89 -11.85
N GLU A 66 -13.66 -1.95 -11.76
CA GLU A 66 -13.01 -3.09 -11.12
C GLU A 66 -12.15 -2.58 -9.99
N GLY A 67 -12.51 -2.99 -8.77
CA GLY A 67 -11.78 -2.76 -7.53
C GLY A 67 -10.30 -3.05 -7.73
N SER A 68 -9.59 -2.02 -8.14
CA SER A 68 -8.26 -2.16 -8.69
C SER A 68 -7.31 -2.27 -7.53
N THR A 69 -6.92 -3.50 -7.21
CA THR A 69 -5.85 -3.71 -6.24
C THR A 69 -4.58 -3.07 -6.79
N LYS A 70 -4.11 -2.03 -6.12
CA LYS A 70 -2.88 -1.33 -6.46
C LYS A 70 -1.88 -1.54 -5.32
N VAL A 71 -0.60 -1.52 -5.67
CA VAL A 71 0.47 -1.57 -4.69
C VAL A 71 0.77 -0.13 -4.27
N TYR A 72 0.75 0.13 -2.98
CA TYR A 72 1.05 1.42 -2.37
C TYR A 72 2.36 1.34 -1.61
N GLN A 73 3.10 2.43 -1.65
CA GLN A 73 4.29 2.64 -0.83
C GLN A 73 4.01 3.77 0.14
N ALA A 74 4.18 3.49 1.42
CA ALA A 74 4.03 4.43 2.50
C ALA A 74 5.32 4.50 3.32
N GLU A 75 5.71 5.71 3.68
CA GLU A 75 6.79 5.98 4.63
C GLU A 75 6.21 6.66 5.86
N VAL A 76 6.40 6.05 7.02
CA VAL A 76 5.92 6.57 8.30
C VAL A 76 7.11 6.82 9.21
N TYR A 77 7.36 8.10 9.49
CA TYR A 77 8.40 8.51 10.41
C TYR A 77 7.85 8.60 11.83
N ARG A 78 8.39 7.79 12.73
CA ARG A 78 8.11 7.83 14.17
C ARG A 78 9.27 8.51 14.90
N ARG A 79 9.00 9.66 15.50
CA ARG A 79 9.96 10.40 16.33
C ARG A 79 10.15 9.71 17.69
N ARG A 80 11.27 10.00 18.37
CA ARG A 80 11.55 9.55 19.75
C ARG A 80 10.49 9.97 20.77
N ASN A 81 9.77 11.07 20.51
CA ASN A 81 8.66 11.53 21.35
C ASN A 81 7.34 10.77 21.11
N GLY A 82 7.32 9.75 20.25
CA GLY A 82 6.13 8.95 19.94
C GLY A 82 5.25 9.51 18.81
N VAL A 83 5.54 10.70 18.29
CA VAL A 83 4.77 11.29 17.17
C VAL A 83 5.04 10.51 15.87
N LYS A 84 3.96 10.12 15.19
CA LYS A 84 3.98 9.46 13.88
C LYS A 84 3.62 10.46 12.79
N GLN A 85 4.36 10.44 11.69
CA GLN A 85 4.12 11.32 10.55
C GLN A 85 4.30 10.54 9.26
N ILE A 86 3.28 10.57 8.40
CA ILE A 86 3.38 10.03 7.04
C ILE A 86 4.25 10.99 6.24
N THR A 87 5.39 10.51 5.76
CA THR A 87 6.37 11.31 5.02
C THR A 87 6.20 11.10 3.52
N LEU A 88 5.79 9.90 3.11
CA LEU A 88 5.47 9.58 1.73
C LEU A 88 4.25 8.65 1.69
N PHE A 89 3.34 8.93 0.76
CA PHE A 89 2.32 7.98 0.36
C PHE A 89 2.15 8.08 -1.15
N ARG A 90 2.48 6.99 -1.87
CA ARG A 90 2.36 6.96 -3.33
C ARG A 90 1.91 5.59 -3.80
N VAL A 91 1.17 5.58 -4.90
CA VAL A 91 0.88 4.34 -5.62
C VAL A 91 2.12 3.94 -6.44
N LYS A 92 2.59 2.71 -6.25
CA LYS A 92 3.57 2.08 -7.13
C LYS A 92 2.80 1.63 -8.37
N GLY A 93 2.67 2.55 -9.32
CA GLY A 93 1.86 2.38 -10.53
C GLY A 93 2.08 1.02 -11.18
N ARG A 94 0.97 0.33 -11.46
CA ARG A 94 0.92 -0.94 -12.16
C ARG A 94 1.53 -0.73 -13.55
N THR A 95 2.69 -1.34 -13.82
CA THR A 95 3.08 -1.59 -15.21
C THR A 95 1.99 -2.48 -15.80
N GLU A 96 1.35 -2.00 -16.86
CA GLU A 96 0.54 -2.80 -17.77
C GLU A 96 1.34 -4.03 -18.20
N ALA A 97 1.00 -5.23 -17.73
CA ALA A 97 1.46 -6.49 -18.33
C ALA A 97 0.68 -7.68 -17.77
N ILE A 98 -0.56 -7.86 -18.21
CA ILE A 98 -1.03 -9.20 -18.64
C ILE A 98 -1.83 -8.97 -19.93
N ARG A 99 -1.12 -8.62 -21.01
CA ARG A 99 -1.48 -9.15 -22.32
C ARG A 99 -0.77 -10.49 -22.42
N GLU A 100 -1.34 -11.53 -21.84
CA GLU A 100 -0.99 -12.87 -22.32
C GLU A 100 -1.75 -13.04 -23.63
N VAL A 101 -0.97 -13.22 -24.68
CA VAL A 101 -1.35 -13.23 -26.08
C VAL A 101 -2.41 -14.30 -26.32
N GLU A 102 -3.60 -13.90 -26.79
CA GLU A 102 -4.57 -14.85 -27.32
C GLU A 102 -3.92 -15.58 -28.51
N ASP A 103 -3.87 -16.90 -28.33
CA ASP A 103 -3.49 -17.98 -29.22
C ASP A 103 -3.52 -17.62 -30.72
N ARG A 104 -2.36 -17.59 -31.37
CA ARG A 104 -2.33 -17.79 -32.83
C ARG A 104 -2.33 -19.30 -33.09
N PRO A 105 -3.38 -19.88 -33.69
CA PRO A 105 -3.29 -21.25 -34.13
C PRO A 105 -2.20 -21.35 -35.21
N ARG A 106 -1.24 -22.25 -34.97
CA ARG A 106 -0.28 -22.68 -35.99
C ARG A 106 -1.07 -23.25 -37.17
N THR A 107 -1.23 -22.47 -38.22
CA THR A 107 -1.65 -23.04 -39.50
C THR A 107 -0.44 -23.76 -40.07
N CYS A 108 -0.52 -25.10 -40.09
CA CYS A 108 0.38 -25.94 -40.83
C CYS A 108 0.04 -25.81 -42.32
N MET A 109 0.99 -25.37 -43.13
CA MET A 109 1.11 -25.71 -44.55
C MET A 109 2.59 -25.77 -44.91
#